data_AF-B6JMR0-F1
#
_entry.id   AF-B6JMR0-F1
#
_cell.length_a   1.000
_cell.length_b   1.000
_cell.length_c   1.000
_cell.angle_alpha   90.00
_cell.angle_beta   90.00
_cell.angle_gamma   90.00
#
_symmetry.space_group_name_H-M   'P 1'
#
loop_
_entity.id
_entity.type
_entity.pdbx_description
1 polymer ?
#
loop_
_entity_poly.entity_id
_entity_poly.type
_entity_poly.pdbx_seq_one_letter_code
_entity_poly.pdbx_strand_id
1 'polypeptide(L)'
;MQKSILKMTLLLVFLFLRNAVGLEDKKADLKSVQNTPKNLPPIQLRLDQAYEDLIKMLDNMGKSTQYEFPKIKEILEQSEEEWLKVAHEECVALVMLISPKASIENSPIYRNCYEAYVKQRIHDLYDFYIEGKKVKRKIKKTHKQETAINQSQPLTKESPKNENKKSLVKPNLKDASIPKGYYLQIGAFLNAPSKDFLQTLKTFPYQIKKKDSLTHYFIGPYKTKEEALKQLENAAKSFKNKPVLVEK
;
A
#
# COMPACT_ATOMS: atom_id res chain seq x y z
N MET A 1 -12.46 22.18 26.00
CA MET A 1 -11.56 21.57 24.99
C MET A 1 -12.38 20.86 23.91
N GLN A 2 -13.28 21.57 23.22
CA GLN A 2 -14.28 20.95 22.32
C GLN A 2 -14.60 21.78 21.06
N LYS A 3 -13.98 22.96 20.89
CA LYS A 3 -14.22 23.87 19.75
C LYS A 3 -13.25 23.71 18.57
N SER A 4 -12.20 22.89 18.71
CA SER A 4 -11.18 22.69 17.67
C SER A 4 -11.49 21.53 16.72
N ILE A 5 -12.25 20.52 17.15
CA ILE A 5 -12.51 19.31 16.36
C ILE A 5 -13.59 19.55 15.28
N LEU A 6 -14.52 20.48 15.54
CA LEU A 6 -15.62 20.79 14.61
C LEU A 6 -15.17 21.59 13.36
N LYS A 7 -14.02 22.29 13.44
CA LYS A 7 -13.49 23.05 12.29
C LYS A 7 -12.73 22.18 11.29
N MET A 8 -12.16 21.06 11.74
CA MET A 8 -11.39 20.17 10.85
C MET A 8 -12.29 19.21 10.07
N THR A 9 -13.50 18.92 10.56
CA THR A 9 -14.47 18.07 9.87
C THR A 9 -15.23 18.81 8.76
N LEU A 10 -15.30 20.14 8.78
CA LEU A 10 -15.96 20.90 7.70
C LEU A 10 -15.09 21.02 6.43
N LEU A 11 -13.77 20.90 6.55
CA LEU A 11 -12.83 21.01 5.42
C LEU A 11 -12.75 19.75 4.56
N LEU A 12 -13.08 18.57 5.11
CA LEU A 12 -13.05 17.30 4.37
C LEU A 12 -14.33 17.01 3.57
N VAL A 13 -15.46 17.66 3.89
CA VAL A 13 -16.74 17.43 3.19
C VAL A 13 -16.86 18.25 1.91
N PHE A 14 -16.12 19.37 1.79
CA PHE A 14 -16.15 20.19 0.57
C PHE A 14 -15.34 19.63 -0.60
N LEU A 15 -14.47 18.65 -0.38
CA LEU A 15 -13.67 18.02 -1.46
C LEU A 15 -14.41 16.88 -2.18
N PHE A 16 -15.54 16.39 -1.67
CA PHE A 16 -16.24 15.23 -2.25
C PHE A 16 -17.57 15.56 -2.95
N LEU A 17 -17.97 16.83 -3.05
CA LEU A 17 -19.26 17.23 -3.65
C LEU A 17 -19.18 17.83 -5.07
N ARG A 18 -18.03 17.81 -5.74
CA ARG A 18 -17.90 18.40 -7.11
C ARG A 18 -17.81 17.45 -8.29
N ASN A 19 -17.71 16.14 -8.10
CA ASN A 19 -17.58 15.21 -9.23
C ASN A 19 -18.80 14.30 -9.34
N ALA A 20 -19.97 14.90 -9.53
CA ALA A 20 -21.18 14.19 -9.94
C ALA A 20 -22.03 15.07 -10.88
N VAL A 21 -21.47 15.43 -12.03
CA VAL A 21 -22.23 15.79 -13.23
C VAL A 21 -21.49 15.18 -14.41
N GLY A 22 -22.10 14.20 -15.07
CA GLY A 22 -21.60 13.64 -16.31
C GLY A 22 -21.77 14.63 -17.45
N LEU A 23 -20.76 14.73 -18.31
CA LEU A 23 -20.88 15.22 -19.67
C LEU A 23 -19.70 14.70 -20.51
N GLU A 24 -20.03 13.66 -21.28
CA GLU A 24 -19.57 13.31 -22.63
C GLU A 24 -18.08 13.40 -22.98
N ASP A 25 -17.57 12.26 -23.45
CA ASP A 25 -16.31 12.05 -24.15
C ASP A 25 -16.01 13.14 -25.19
N LYS A 26 -15.01 13.98 -24.88
CA LYS A 26 -14.13 14.52 -25.91
C LYS A 26 -12.69 14.23 -25.53
N LYS A 27 -12.11 13.31 -26.29
CA LYS A 27 -10.69 13.03 -26.39
C LYS A 27 -9.96 14.34 -26.75
N ALA A 28 -9.48 15.05 -25.74
CA ALA A 28 -8.60 16.19 -25.92
C ALA A 28 -7.16 15.68 -25.76
N ASP A 29 -6.38 15.73 -26.85
CA ASP A 29 -4.94 15.60 -26.80
C ASP A 29 -4.38 16.64 -25.82
N LEU A 30 -4.05 16.19 -24.60
CA LEU A 30 -3.35 16.99 -23.62
C LEU A 30 -1.88 17.09 -24.06
N LYS A 31 -1.60 18.14 -24.82
CA LYS A 31 -0.25 18.65 -24.97
C LYS A 31 0.31 18.93 -23.58
N SER A 32 1.31 18.12 -23.21
CA SER A 32 2.28 18.39 -22.14
C SER A 32 2.57 19.90 -22.07
N VAL A 33 2.41 20.47 -20.87
CA VAL A 33 2.69 21.88 -20.57
C VAL A 33 4.18 22.15 -20.82
N GLN A 34 4.51 22.48 -22.05
CA GLN A 34 5.85 22.82 -22.56
C GLN A 34 6.19 24.30 -22.33
N ASN A 35 5.97 24.83 -21.13
CA ASN A 35 6.38 26.20 -20.81
C ASN A 35 7.10 26.26 -19.47
N THR A 36 8.21 25.53 -19.35
CA THR A 36 9.15 25.70 -18.24
C THR A 36 10.12 26.84 -18.59
N PRO A 37 10.19 27.93 -17.80
CA PRO A 37 11.12 29.03 -18.04
C PRO A 37 12.58 28.54 -18.03
N LYS A 38 13.41 29.06 -18.95
CA LYS A 38 14.82 28.64 -19.15
C LYS A 38 15.76 28.89 -17.95
N ASN A 39 15.30 29.57 -16.90
CA ASN A 39 16.00 29.74 -15.63
C ASN A 39 15.06 29.38 -14.47
N LEU A 40 15.08 28.11 -14.06
CA LEU A 40 14.33 27.65 -12.90
C LEU A 40 14.86 28.35 -11.63
N PRO A 41 13.99 28.90 -10.78
CA PRO A 41 14.44 29.49 -9.52
C PRO A 41 15.15 28.43 -8.66
N PRO A 42 16.14 28.80 -7.82
CA PRO A 42 16.88 27.84 -7.00
C PRO A 42 16.01 26.93 -6.12
N ILE A 43 14.82 27.39 -5.75
CA ILE A 43 13.86 26.63 -4.94
C ILE A 43 13.14 25.55 -5.76
N GLN A 44 12.90 25.76 -7.05
CA GLN A 44 12.31 24.76 -7.94
C GLN A 44 13.30 23.63 -8.20
N LEU A 45 14.58 23.96 -8.39
CA LEU A 45 15.64 22.95 -8.47
C LEU A 45 15.69 22.06 -7.22
N ARG A 46 15.48 22.64 -6.03
CA ARG A 46 15.42 21.88 -4.77
C ARG A 46 14.18 20.97 -4.70
N LEU A 47 13.05 21.41 -5.26
CA LEU A 47 11.84 20.59 -5.36
C LEU A 47 12.07 19.39 -6.29
N ASP A 48 12.57 19.64 -7.49
CA ASP A 48 12.87 18.60 -8.46
C ASP A 48 13.86 17.58 -7.87
N GLN A 49 14.91 18.06 -7.18
CA GLN A 49 15.86 17.20 -6.48
C GLN A 49 15.21 16.37 -5.37
N ALA A 50 14.33 16.97 -4.54
CA ALA A 50 13.65 16.26 -3.46
C ALA A 50 12.73 15.17 -4.00
N TYR A 51 12.03 15.46 -5.10
CA TYR A 51 11.17 14.50 -5.80
C TYR A 51 11.99 13.34 -6.38
N GLU A 52 13.06 13.63 -7.14
CA GLU A 52 13.93 12.62 -7.73
C GLU A 52 14.59 11.73 -6.67
N ASP A 53 15.05 12.30 -5.55
CA ASP A 53 15.63 11.53 -4.46
C ASP A 53 14.62 10.56 -3.82
N LEU A 54 13.35 10.98 -3.71
CA LEU A 54 12.25 10.13 -3.25
C LEU A 54 11.97 8.99 -4.23
N ILE A 55 11.80 9.30 -5.51
CA ILE A 55 11.52 8.31 -6.56
C ILE A 55 12.65 7.29 -6.65
N LYS A 56 13.90 7.75 -6.73
CA LYS A 56 15.08 6.89 -6.74
C LYS A 56 15.17 6.03 -5.49
N MET A 57 14.81 6.57 -4.32
CA MET A 57 14.79 5.78 -3.09
C MET A 57 13.76 4.65 -3.19
N LEU A 58 12.53 4.94 -3.66
CA LEU A 58 11.44 3.99 -3.83
C LEU A 58 11.79 2.89 -4.83
N ASP A 59 12.37 3.25 -5.99
CA ASP A 59 12.85 2.30 -7.00
C ASP A 59 13.90 1.34 -6.40
N ASN A 60 14.74 1.85 -5.50
CA ASN A 60 15.77 1.09 -4.78
C ASN A 60 15.26 0.32 -3.54
N MET A 61 13.94 0.25 -3.29
CA MET A 61 13.38 -0.55 -2.20
C MET A 61 13.06 -2.01 -2.60
N GLY A 62 13.27 -2.36 -3.87
CA GLY A 62 13.07 -3.72 -4.38
C GLY A 62 11.60 -4.15 -4.38
N LYS A 63 11.33 -5.41 -4.75
CA LYS A 63 9.98 -5.99 -4.76
C LYS A 63 9.61 -6.54 -3.38
N SER A 64 9.42 -5.68 -2.39
CA SER A 64 8.83 -6.11 -1.12
C SER A 64 7.33 -6.33 -1.28
N THR A 65 6.82 -7.55 -1.07
CA THR A 65 5.40 -7.87 -1.30
C THR A 65 4.44 -7.31 -0.27
N GLN A 66 4.94 -6.66 0.79
CA GLN A 66 4.13 -5.94 1.76
C GLN A 66 3.81 -4.52 1.29
N TYR A 67 4.65 -3.93 0.43
CA TYR A 67 4.56 -2.52 0.04
C TYR A 67 4.47 -2.42 -1.48
N GLU A 68 3.39 -1.80 -1.97
CA GLU A 68 3.19 -1.56 -3.40
C GLU A 68 3.95 -0.31 -3.86
N PHE A 69 5.29 -0.37 -3.85
CA PHE A 69 6.13 0.76 -4.27
C PHE A 69 5.79 1.32 -5.66
N PRO A 70 5.47 0.50 -6.68
CA PRO A 70 5.02 1.03 -7.98
C PRO A 70 3.74 1.86 -7.86
N LYS A 71 2.78 1.43 -7.04
CA LYS A 71 1.53 2.16 -6.84
C LYS A 71 1.74 3.46 -6.07
N ILE A 72 2.63 3.44 -5.07
CA ILE A 72 3.03 4.65 -4.34
C ILE A 72 3.68 5.66 -5.28
N LYS A 73 4.56 5.20 -6.18
CA LYS A 73 5.19 6.04 -7.21
C LYS A 73 4.15 6.67 -8.14
N GLU A 74 3.22 5.87 -8.67
CA GLU A 74 2.14 6.36 -9.52
C GLU A 74 1.29 7.44 -8.82
N ILE A 75 0.97 7.24 -7.53
CA ILE A 75 0.24 8.23 -6.73
C ILE A 75 1.06 9.51 -6.54
N LEU A 76 2.36 9.40 -6.29
CA LEU A 76 3.24 10.57 -6.14
C LEU A 76 3.33 11.36 -7.44
N GLU A 77 3.49 10.69 -8.58
CA GLU A 77 3.52 11.30 -9.92
C GLU A 77 2.21 12.05 -10.21
N GLN A 78 1.06 11.41 -10.01
CA GLN A 78 -0.26 12.04 -10.18
C GLN A 78 -0.43 13.25 -9.24
N SER A 79 -0.03 13.10 -7.98
CA SER A 79 -0.14 14.18 -7.00
C SER A 79 0.73 15.37 -7.34
N GLU A 80 1.89 15.18 -7.98
CA GLU A 80 2.78 16.25 -8.37
C GLU A 80 2.19 17.08 -9.51
N GLU A 81 1.59 16.41 -10.50
CA GLU A 81 0.92 17.06 -11.63
C GLU A 81 -0.31 17.86 -11.16
N GLU A 82 -1.15 17.27 -10.31
CA GLU A 82 -2.32 17.94 -9.74
C GLU A 82 -1.92 19.12 -8.86
N TRP A 83 -0.91 18.95 -8.01
CA TRP A 83 -0.41 20.00 -7.14
C TRP A 83 0.13 21.19 -7.94
N LEU A 84 0.89 20.94 -9.02
CA LEU A 84 1.45 21.99 -9.86
C LEU A 84 0.34 22.85 -10.47
N LYS A 85 -0.72 22.20 -10.97
CA LYS A 85 -1.89 22.87 -11.54
C LYS A 85 -2.60 23.73 -10.50
N VAL A 86 -2.89 23.18 -9.33
CA VAL A 86 -3.59 23.90 -8.24
C VAL A 86 -2.76 25.10 -7.76
N ALA A 87 -1.46 24.90 -7.51
CA ALA A 87 -0.57 25.98 -7.09
C ALA A 87 -0.52 27.12 -8.11
N HIS A 88 -0.48 26.79 -9.41
CA HIS A 88 -0.54 27.80 -10.47
C HIS A 88 -1.85 28.58 -10.46
N GLU A 89 -2.99 27.90 -10.46
CA GLU A 89 -4.33 28.52 -10.50
C GLU A 89 -4.57 29.42 -9.29
N GLU A 90 -4.22 28.96 -8.08
CA GLU A 90 -4.37 29.74 -6.85
C GLU A 90 -3.46 30.98 -6.84
N CYS A 91 -2.22 30.86 -7.31
CA CYS A 91 -1.32 32.01 -7.39
C CYS A 91 -1.75 33.01 -8.47
N VAL A 92 -2.31 32.55 -9.60
CA VAL A 92 -2.92 33.45 -10.60
C VAL A 92 -4.11 34.19 -10.01
N ALA A 93 -5.01 33.49 -9.31
CA ALA A 93 -6.16 34.09 -8.66
C ALA A 93 -5.72 35.15 -7.62
N LEU A 94 -4.67 34.88 -6.85
CA LEU A 94 -4.10 35.84 -5.90
C LEU A 94 -3.56 37.10 -6.60
N VAL A 95 -2.88 36.95 -7.74
CA VAL A 95 -2.44 38.11 -8.55
C VAL A 95 -3.65 38.89 -9.06
N MET A 96 -4.66 38.22 -9.59
CA MET A 96 -5.87 38.90 -10.07
C MET A 96 -6.59 39.67 -8.95
N LEU A 97 -6.60 39.13 -7.74
CA LEU A 97 -7.20 39.76 -6.57
C LEU A 97 -6.43 41.02 -6.13
N ILE A 98 -5.11 40.94 -6.05
CA ILE A 98 -4.26 42.04 -5.55
C ILE A 98 -3.96 43.08 -6.63
N SER A 99 -3.78 42.63 -7.88
CA SER A 99 -3.38 43.46 -9.01
C SER A 99 -4.02 42.95 -10.32
N PRO A 100 -5.33 43.23 -10.54
CA PRO A 100 -6.13 42.63 -11.62
C PRO A 100 -5.65 42.92 -13.04
N LYS A 101 -4.80 43.93 -13.23
CA LYS A 101 -4.26 44.32 -14.54
C LYS A 101 -2.78 43.93 -14.73
N ALA A 102 -2.14 43.30 -13.74
CA ALA A 102 -0.75 42.90 -13.82
C ALA A 102 -0.57 41.64 -14.68
N SER A 103 0.54 41.59 -15.42
CA SER A 103 0.99 40.35 -16.07
C SER A 103 1.45 39.34 -15.02
N ILE A 104 1.10 38.06 -15.22
CA ILE A 104 1.50 36.96 -14.34
C ILE A 104 3.00 36.67 -14.44
N GLU A 105 3.56 36.70 -15.66
CA GLU A 105 4.91 36.23 -15.98
C GLU A 105 6.00 36.89 -15.12
N ASN A 106 5.83 38.17 -14.79
CA ASN A 106 6.78 38.95 -14.00
C ASN A 106 6.22 39.41 -12.64
N SER A 107 5.12 38.81 -12.19
CA SER A 107 4.48 39.21 -10.94
C SER A 107 5.28 38.77 -9.72
N PRO A 108 5.75 39.70 -8.85
CA PRO A 108 6.39 39.33 -7.60
C PRO A 108 5.41 38.63 -6.65
N ILE A 109 4.11 38.91 -6.77
CA ILE A 109 3.05 38.24 -6.00
C ILE A 109 2.95 36.77 -6.41
N TYR A 110 2.94 36.50 -7.72
CA TYR A 110 2.94 35.12 -8.23
C TYR A 110 4.17 34.37 -7.74
N ARG A 111 5.37 34.97 -7.90
CA ARG A 111 6.63 34.35 -7.48
C ARG A 111 6.60 34.01 -5.99
N ASN A 112 6.27 34.97 -5.13
CA ASN A 112 6.25 34.74 -3.68
C ASN A 112 5.20 33.69 -3.26
N CYS A 113 4.04 33.70 -3.91
CA CYS A 113 3.00 32.68 -3.70
C CYS A 113 3.52 31.29 -4.07
N TYR A 114 4.02 31.15 -5.30
CA TYR A 114 4.49 29.87 -5.81
C TYR A 114 5.68 29.34 -5.00
N GLU A 115 6.61 30.21 -4.58
CA GLU A 115 7.70 29.85 -3.68
C GLU A 115 7.21 29.29 -2.33
N ALA A 116 6.09 29.78 -1.80
CA ALA A 116 5.51 29.25 -0.56
C ALA A 116 4.95 27.83 -0.77
N TYR A 117 4.24 27.59 -1.88
CA TYR A 117 3.78 26.25 -2.26
C TYR A 117 4.96 25.29 -2.43
N VAL A 118 5.98 25.69 -3.17
CA VAL A 118 7.19 24.87 -3.41
C VAL A 118 7.87 24.52 -2.09
N LYS A 119 8.02 25.48 -1.16
CA LYS A 119 8.58 25.21 0.16
C LYS A 119 7.75 24.17 0.91
N GLN A 120 6.43 24.29 0.93
CA GLN A 120 5.57 23.30 1.59
C GLN A 120 5.74 21.92 0.95
N ARG A 121 5.68 21.84 -0.38
CA ARG A 121 5.81 20.58 -1.12
C ARG A 121 7.14 19.88 -0.85
N ILE A 122 8.25 20.61 -0.78
CA ILE A 122 9.55 20.06 -0.40
C ILE A 122 9.50 19.40 0.99
N HIS A 123 8.85 20.02 1.96
CA HIS A 123 8.71 19.42 3.30
C HIS A 123 7.88 18.13 3.24
N ASP A 124 6.75 18.14 2.53
CA ASP A 124 5.90 16.97 2.38
C ASP A 124 6.66 15.80 1.73
N LEU A 125 7.39 16.06 0.63
CA LEU A 125 8.22 15.05 -0.05
C LEU A 125 9.34 14.53 0.85
N TYR A 126 9.92 15.39 1.71
CA TYR A 126 10.94 14.97 2.67
C TYR A 126 10.36 14.04 3.75
N ASP A 127 9.14 14.28 4.21
CA ASP A 127 8.45 13.38 5.15
C ASP A 127 8.26 11.99 4.54
N PHE A 128 7.79 11.92 3.28
CA PHE A 128 7.73 10.66 2.52
C PHE A 128 9.11 9.98 2.43
N TYR A 129 10.16 10.75 2.15
CA TYR A 129 11.51 10.24 2.04
C TYR A 129 12.02 9.66 3.37
N ILE A 130 11.81 10.34 4.49
CA ILE A 130 12.21 9.87 5.83
C ILE A 130 11.45 8.60 6.22
N GLU A 131 10.13 8.55 6.01
CA GLU A 131 9.35 7.34 6.28
C GLU A 131 9.76 6.18 5.37
N GLY A 132 10.00 6.46 4.09
CA GLY A 132 10.54 5.49 3.15
C GLY A 132 11.89 4.93 3.61
N LYS A 133 12.82 5.74 4.12
CA LYS A 133 14.07 5.22 4.72
C LYS A 133 13.81 4.28 5.90
N LYS A 134 12.84 4.58 6.75
CA LYS A 134 12.46 3.71 7.88
C LYS A 134 11.92 2.38 7.36
N VAL A 135 11.07 2.40 6.33
CA VAL A 135 10.55 1.20 5.66
C VAL A 135 11.68 0.38 5.03
N LYS A 136 12.59 1.02 4.27
CA LYS A 136 13.76 0.36 3.68
C LYS A 136 14.62 -0.34 4.72
N ARG A 137 14.85 0.29 5.88
CA ARG A 137 15.57 -0.32 7.02
C ARG A 137 14.81 -1.52 7.58
N LYS A 138 13.48 -1.45 7.71
CA LYS A 138 12.65 -2.58 8.15
C LYS A 138 12.75 -3.76 7.18
N ILE A 139 12.61 -3.51 5.87
CA ILE A 139 12.77 -4.53 4.83
C ILE A 139 14.15 -5.20 4.90
N LYS A 140 15.23 -4.42 5.02
CA LYS A 140 16.60 -4.96 5.14
C LYS A 140 16.78 -5.82 6.40
N LYS A 141 16.15 -5.47 7.53
CA LYS A 141 16.20 -6.26 8.77
C LYS A 141 15.46 -7.59 8.61
N THR A 142 14.27 -7.58 8.01
CA THR A 142 13.48 -8.79 7.76
C THR A 142 14.23 -9.75 6.84
N HIS A 143 14.82 -9.26 5.75
CA HIS A 143 15.61 -10.11 4.85
C HIS A 143 16.83 -10.74 5.52
N LYS A 144 17.58 -9.99 6.35
CA LYS A 144 18.73 -10.56 7.09
C LYS A 144 18.32 -11.66 8.07
N GLN A 145 17.16 -11.52 8.74
CA GLN A 145 16.64 -12.56 9.63
C GLN A 145 16.20 -13.82 8.86
N GLU A 146 15.57 -13.65 7.69
CA GLU A 146 15.20 -14.77 6.81
C GLU A 146 16.43 -15.51 6.26
N THR A 147 17.51 -14.80 5.93
CA THR A 147 18.76 -15.44 5.44
C THR A 147 19.48 -16.21 6.54
N ALA A 148 19.50 -15.70 7.77
CA ALA A 148 20.12 -16.37 8.91
C ALA A 148 19.36 -17.65 9.33
N ILE A 149 18.02 -17.64 9.24
CA ILE A 149 17.19 -18.81 9.56
C ILE A 149 17.40 -19.92 8.52
N ASN A 150 17.54 -19.57 7.24
CA ASN A 150 17.77 -20.55 6.16
C ASN A 150 19.18 -21.14 6.15
N GLN A 151 20.19 -20.47 6.72
CA GLN A 151 21.53 -21.02 6.89
C GLN A 151 21.70 -21.92 8.13
N SER A 152 20.67 -21.99 9.00
CA SER A 152 20.74 -22.72 10.28
C SER A 152 20.04 -24.08 10.28
N GLN A 153 19.59 -24.61 9.13
CA GLN A 153 19.03 -25.96 9.06
C GLN A 153 20.16 -27.02 9.09
N PRO A 154 20.25 -27.86 10.14
CA PRO A 154 21.21 -28.96 10.15
C PRO A 154 20.70 -30.11 9.27
N LEU A 155 21.62 -30.76 8.52
CA LEU A 155 21.38 -32.07 7.94
C LEU A 155 21.01 -33.06 9.04
N THR A 156 19.77 -33.57 9.02
CA THR A 156 19.31 -34.62 9.93
C THR A 156 20.00 -35.93 9.58
N LYS A 157 20.92 -36.37 10.45
CA LYS A 157 21.33 -37.77 10.58
C LYS A 157 20.24 -38.55 11.33
N GLU A 158 20.12 -39.81 10.94
CA GLU A 158 19.12 -40.80 11.28
C GLU A 158 19.25 -41.35 12.73
N SER A 159 18.16 -42.02 13.16
CA SER A 159 18.04 -43.03 14.24
C SER A 159 17.59 -42.57 15.65
N PRO A 160 17.04 -43.45 16.51
CA PRO A 160 15.80 -44.21 16.32
C PRO A 160 14.80 -44.09 17.50
N LYS A 161 13.52 -44.39 17.18
CA LYS A 161 12.47 -45.07 17.96
C LYS A 161 12.61 -45.12 19.50
N ASN A 162 11.68 -44.46 20.22
CA ASN A 162 11.01 -45.10 21.35
C ASN A 162 9.67 -44.45 21.75
N GLU A 163 8.85 -45.27 22.42
CA GLU A 163 7.40 -45.23 22.52
C GLU A 163 6.77 -44.23 23.54
N ASN A 164 5.49 -43.97 23.31
CA ASN A 164 4.41 -43.67 24.25
C ASN A 164 4.49 -42.42 25.16
N LYS A 165 3.69 -41.40 24.81
CA LYS A 165 2.74 -40.76 25.73
C LYS A 165 1.65 -39.99 24.98
N LYS A 166 0.39 -40.39 25.22
CA LYS A 166 -0.84 -39.68 24.81
C LYS A 166 -0.80 -38.23 25.32
N SER A 167 -0.86 -37.27 24.40
CA SER A 167 -1.43 -35.95 24.63
C SER A 167 -2.07 -35.47 23.33
N LEU A 168 -3.32 -35.00 23.43
CA LEU A 168 -4.11 -34.51 22.31
C LEU A 168 -3.37 -33.37 21.60
N VAL A 169 -2.78 -33.66 20.45
CA VAL A 169 -2.33 -32.65 19.49
C VAL A 169 -3.06 -32.91 18.18
N LYS A 170 -3.87 -31.92 17.79
CA LYS A 170 -4.53 -31.80 16.48
C LYS A 170 -3.55 -32.24 15.37
N PRO A 171 -3.94 -33.15 14.46
CA PRO A 171 -3.04 -33.62 13.43
C PRO A 171 -2.75 -32.48 12.44
N ASN A 172 -1.49 -32.08 12.39
CA ASN A 172 -0.94 -31.28 11.30
C ASN A 172 -0.77 -32.24 10.12
N LEU A 173 -1.74 -32.26 9.21
CA LEU A 173 -1.70 -33.05 7.98
C LEU A 173 -0.61 -32.50 7.07
N LYS A 174 0.60 -33.02 7.23
CA LYS A 174 1.64 -32.97 6.19
C LYS A 174 1.67 -34.33 5.52
N ASP A 175 1.36 -34.31 4.23
CA ASP A 175 1.51 -35.39 3.24
C ASP A 175 0.63 -36.65 3.38
N ALA A 176 -0.68 -36.44 3.51
CA ALA A 176 -1.70 -37.44 3.16
C ALA A 176 -2.70 -36.83 2.17
N SER A 177 -3.25 -37.65 1.26
CA SER A 177 -4.23 -37.23 0.24
C SER A 177 -5.27 -36.28 0.81
N ILE A 178 -5.49 -35.13 0.15
CA ILE A 178 -6.43 -34.10 0.59
C ILE A 178 -7.81 -34.74 0.83
N PRO A 179 -8.34 -34.71 2.07
CA PRO A 179 -9.68 -35.21 2.34
C PRO A 179 -10.70 -34.45 1.49
N LYS A 180 -11.59 -35.17 0.79
CA LYS A 180 -12.70 -34.54 0.07
C LYS A 180 -13.61 -33.82 1.06
N GLY A 181 -14.13 -32.65 0.69
CA GLY A 181 -15.02 -31.87 1.54
C GLY A 181 -15.08 -30.39 1.17
N TYR A 182 -15.77 -29.63 2.02
CA TYR A 182 -15.95 -28.19 1.84
C TYR A 182 -14.88 -27.42 2.59
N TYR A 183 -14.34 -26.39 1.97
CA TYR A 183 -13.27 -25.56 2.50
C TYR A 183 -13.62 -24.09 2.35
N LEU A 184 -13.09 -23.25 3.23
CA LEU A 184 -13.08 -21.80 3.02
C LEU A 184 -11.66 -21.38 2.65
N GLN A 185 -11.46 -20.86 1.44
CA GLN A 185 -10.23 -20.20 1.05
C GLN A 185 -10.17 -18.84 1.75
N ILE A 186 -9.22 -18.71 2.66
CA ILE A 186 -8.99 -17.50 3.45
C ILE A 186 -7.84 -16.66 2.90
N GLY A 187 -7.19 -17.09 1.82
CA GLY A 187 -6.15 -16.28 1.17
C GLY A 187 -5.36 -17.08 0.13
N ALA A 188 -4.79 -16.36 -0.82
CA ALA A 188 -3.84 -16.88 -1.79
C ALA A 188 -2.69 -15.89 -1.87
N PHE A 189 -1.47 -16.37 -1.63
CA PHE A 189 -0.31 -15.50 -1.50
C PHE A 189 0.82 -16.03 -2.39
N LEU A 190 1.45 -15.14 -3.15
CA LEU A 190 2.67 -15.47 -3.90
C LEU A 190 3.82 -15.83 -2.93
N ASN A 191 3.86 -15.15 -1.78
CA ASN A 191 4.84 -15.33 -0.70
C ASN A 191 4.18 -15.80 0.61
N ALA A 192 4.95 -15.98 1.68
CA ALA A 192 4.39 -16.31 2.98
C ALA A 192 3.49 -15.16 3.52
N PRO A 193 2.29 -15.45 4.06
CA PRO A 193 1.41 -14.44 4.65
C PRO A 193 1.95 -13.91 5.99
N SER A 194 1.29 -12.89 6.55
CA SER A 194 1.73 -12.26 7.81
C SER A 194 1.78 -13.26 8.98
N LYS A 195 2.62 -12.97 9.99
CA LYS A 195 2.70 -13.79 11.20
C LYS A 195 1.36 -13.92 11.91
N ASP A 196 0.60 -12.83 11.99
CA ASP A 196 -0.74 -12.80 12.58
C ASP A 196 -1.70 -13.72 11.80
N PHE A 197 -1.64 -13.69 10.47
CA PHE A 197 -2.43 -14.58 9.63
C PHE A 197 -2.08 -16.05 9.91
N LEU A 198 -0.79 -16.39 9.96
CA LEU A 198 -0.34 -17.75 10.26
C LEU A 198 -0.68 -18.20 11.68
N GLN A 199 -0.66 -17.28 12.65
CA GLN A 199 -1.02 -17.56 14.03
C GLN A 199 -2.53 -17.80 14.17
N THR A 200 -3.35 -16.94 13.57
CA THR A 200 -4.79 -17.13 13.48
C THR A 200 -5.12 -18.43 12.74
N LEU A 201 -4.42 -18.74 11.65
CA LEU A 201 -4.62 -19.96 10.87
C LEU A 201 -4.44 -21.23 11.71
N LYS A 202 -3.44 -21.27 12.58
CA LYS A 202 -3.17 -22.42 13.47
C LYS A 202 -4.31 -22.73 14.44
N THR A 203 -5.22 -21.78 14.69
CA THR A 203 -6.39 -22.02 15.54
C THR A 203 -7.44 -22.88 14.83
N PHE A 204 -7.47 -22.88 13.49
CA PHE A 204 -8.38 -23.64 12.67
C PHE A 204 -7.74 -24.96 12.17
N PRO A 205 -8.53 -25.99 11.85
CA PRO A 205 -8.11 -27.02 10.92
C PRO A 205 -7.84 -26.36 9.56
N TYR A 206 -6.64 -26.54 9.00
CA TYR A 206 -6.26 -25.83 7.79
C TYR A 206 -5.49 -26.70 6.81
N GLN A 207 -5.46 -26.24 5.56
CA GLN A 207 -4.66 -26.81 4.48
C GLN A 207 -4.00 -25.73 3.65
N ILE A 208 -2.86 -26.08 3.08
CA ILE A 208 -2.05 -25.20 2.24
C ILE A 208 -1.87 -25.91 0.90
N LYS A 209 -2.19 -25.24 -0.21
CA LYS A 209 -2.02 -25.79 -1.56
C LYS A 209 -1.27 -24.80 -2.45
N LYS A 210 -0.23 -25.24 -3.13
CA LYS A 210 0.40 -24.46 -4.19
C LYS A 210 -0.35 -24.69 -5.51
N LYS A 211 -0.74 -23.62 -6.18
CA LYS A 211 -1.37 -23.63 -7.52
C LYS A 211 -0.96 -22.35 -8.25
N ASP A 212 -0.57 -22.45 -9.52
CA ASP A 212 -0.30 -21.30 -10.41
C ASP A 212 0.57 -20.20 -9.75
N SER A 213 1.72 -20.59 -9.20
CA SER A 213 2.66 -19.74 -8.42
C SER A 213 2.16 -19.18 -7.08
N LEU A 214 0.89 -19.40 -6.72
CA LEU A 214 0.30 -18.98 -5.46
C LEU A 214 0.26 -20.12 -4.44
N THR A 215 0.45 -19.77 -3.17
CA THR A 215 0.16 -20.62 -2.03
C THR A 215 -1.21 -20.24 -1.47
N HIS A 216 -2.21 -21.10 -1.68
CA HIS A 216 -3.57 -20.94 -1.21
C HIS A 216 -3.73 -21.57 0.18
N TYR A 217 -4.41 -20.84 1.06
CA TYR A 217 -4.68 -21.23 2.45
C TYR A 217 -6.17 -21.45 2.62
N PHE A 218 -6.51 -22.63 3.14
CA PHE A 218 -7.88 -23.08 3.34
C PHE A 218 -8.08 -23.45 4.81
N ILE A 219 -9.29 -23.21 5.33
CA ILE A 219 -9.75 -23.78 6.60
C ILE A 219 -10.82 -24.84 6.33
N GLY A 220 -10.80 -25.92 7.11
CA GLY A 220 -11.58 -27.14 6.87
C GLY A 220 -10.72 -28.42 6.97
N PRO A 221 -11.25 -29.59 6.54
CA PRO A 221 -12.52 -29.80 5.84
C PRO A 221 -13.76 -29.65 6.72
N TYR A 222 -14.83 -29.12 6.15
CA TYR A 222 -16.20 -29.18 6.67
C TYR A 222 -16.97 -30.30 5.96
N LYS A 223 -17.85 -30.98 6.68
CA LYS A 223 -18.58 -32.16 6.16
C LYS A 223 -19.66 -31.77 5.17
N THR A 224 -20.33 -30.64 5.40
CA THR A 224 -21.37 -30.13 4.50
C THR A 224 -21.13 -28.67 4.12
N LYS A 225 -21.79 -28.24 3.04
CA LYS A 225 -21.76 -26.86 2.56
C LYS A 225 -22.30 -25.90 3.63
N GLU A 226 -23.37 -26.28 4.31
CA GLU A 226 -24.03 -25.49 5.36
C GLU A 226 -23.11 -25.28 6.56
N GLU A 227 -22.34 -26.31 6.93
CA GLU A 227 -21.34 -26.22 8.00
C GLU A 227 -20.24 -25.20 7.64
N ALA A 228 -19.75 -25.23 6.39
CA ALA A 228 -18.77 -24.26 5.91
C ALA A 228 -19.35 -22.83 5.87
N LEU A 229 -20.59 -22.65 5.42
CA LEU A 229 -21.25 -21.35 5.36
C LEU A 229 -21.44 -20.73 6.76
N LYS A 230 -21.75 -21.54 7.79
CA LYS A 230 -21.83 -21.08 9.19
C LYS A 230 -20.49 -20.52 9.71
N GLN A 231 -19.37 -20.95 9.14
CA GLN A 231 -18.04 -20.49 9.54
C GLN A 231 -17.55 -19.24 8.78
N LEU A 232 -18.29 -18.78 7.76
CA LEU A 232 -17.90 -17.62 6.96
C LEU A 232 -17.73 -16.36 7.81
N GLU A 233 -18.67 -16.09 8.71
CA GLU A 233 -18.64 -14.86 9.53
C GLU A 233 -17.47 -14.89 10.52
N ASN A 234 -17.23 -16.04 11.15
CA ASN A 234 -16.11 -16.24 12.06
C ASN A 234 -14.76 -16.08 11.32
N ALA A 235 -14.63 -16.71 10.15
CA ALA A 235 -13.45 -16.60 9.32
C ALA A 235 -13.23 -15.16 8.82
N ALA A 236 -14.28 -14.46 8.37
CA ALA A 236 -14.18 -13.09 7.90
C ALA A 236 -13.70 -12.13 9.01
N LYS A 237 -14.22 -12.30 10.23
CA LYS A 237 -13.76 -11.54 11.41
C LYS A 237 -12.32 -11.86 11.78
N SER A 238 -11.94 -13.14 11.76
CA SER A 238 -10.62 -13.62 12.18
C SER A 238 -9.50 -13.19 11.23
N PHE A 239 -9.76 -13.21 9.92
CA PHE A 239 -8.75 -12.94 8.89
C PHE A 239 -8.88 -11.56 8.24
N LYS A 240 -9.91 -10.77 8.60
CA LYS A 240 -10.19 -9.43 8.05
C LYS A 240 -10.29 -9.41 6.52
N ASN A 241 -10.78 -10.50 5.94
CA ASN A 241 -10.96 -10.67 4.52
C ASN A 241 -12.23 -11.50 4.23
N LYS A 242 -12.67 -11.53 2.97
CA LYS A 242 -13.85 -12.30 2.57
C LYS A 242 -13.44 -13.72 2.17
N PRO A 243 -13.80 -14.76 2.95
CA PRO A 243 -13.46 -16.13 2.59
C PRO A 243 -14.31 -16.60 1.39
N VAL A 244 -13.74 -17.49 0.58
CA VAL A 244 -14.42 -18.09 -0.58
C VAL A 244 -14.67 -19.56 -0.31
N LEU A 245 -15.92 -20.02 -0.44
CA LEU A 245 -16.26 -21.43 -0.34
C LEU A 245 -15.71 -22.21 -1.53
N VAL A 246 -15.02 -23.31 -1.28
CA VAL A 246 -14.41 -24.20 -2.29
C VAL A 246 -14.72 -25.65 -1.93
N GLU A 247 -15.23 -26.41 -2.88
CA GLU A 247 -15.41 -27.85 -2.78
C GLU A 247 -14.18 -28.57 -3.39
N LYS A 248 -13.70 -29.62 -2.73
CA LYS A 248 -12.54 -30.42 -3.19
C LYS A 248 -12.79 -31.91 -3.03
#